data_AF-A0A7G2JXP7-F1
#
_entry.id   AF-A0A7G2JXP7-F1
#
_cell.length_a   1.000
_cell.length_b   1.000
_cell.length_c   1.000
_cell.angle_alpha   90.00
_cell.angle_beta   90.00
_cell.angle_gamma   90.00
#
_symmetry.space_group_name_H-M   'P 1'
#
loop_
_entity.id
_entity.type
_entity.pdbx_description
1 polymer ?
#
loop_
_entity_poly.entity_id
_entity_poly.type
_entity_poly.pdbx_seq_one_letter_code
_entity_poly.pdbx_strand_id
1 'polypeptide(L)'
;MTKFALRWRNFDGNSQNFIEKMTALSSDTNNLSETKPDIVVTLMESTLNPHQFAFSQQSIPPLSMFEPQNDTVFASPLRVHTFAGATWKSEFAFLAGVPSTDFGTLASGVFYSVVPHLQSGLVKNLKAQGYFCVALSPFTKG
;
A
#
# COMPACT_ATOMS: atom_id res chain seq x y z
N MET A 1 -3.34 -30.38 19.17
CA MET A 1 -3.58 -29.77 17.84
C MET A 1 -4.09 -28.36 18.06
N THR A 2 -3.21 -27.36 18.03
CA THR A 2 -3.57 -25.97 18.29
C THR A 2 -3.98 -25.32 16.96
N LYS A 3 -5.28 -25.09 16.78
CA LYS A 3 -5.83 -24.33 15.65
C LYS A 3 -5.41 -22.86 15.81
N PHE A 4 -4.49 -22.38 14.98
CA PHE A 4 -4.33 -20.95 14.75
C PHE A 4 -5.53 -20.47 13.92
N ALA A 5 -6.52 -19.86 14.57
CA ALA A 5 -7.59 -19.16 13.89
C ALA A 5 -7.07 -17.78 13.43
N LEU A 6 -6.53 -17.71 12.22
CA LEU A 6 -6.40 -16.44 11.51
C LEU A 6 -7.81 -15.93 11.24
N ARG A 7 -8.28 -14.98 12.06
CA ARG A 7 -9.56 -14.31 11.83
C ARG A 7 -9.41 -13.39 10.62
N TRP A 8 -9.74 -13.87 9.43
CA TRP A 8 -9.98 -13.01 8.27
C TRP A 8 -11.11 -12.04 8.65
N ARG A 9 -10.81 -10.74 8.77
CA ARG A 9 -11.85 -9.72 8.69
C ARG A 9 -12.30 -9.68 7.24
N ASN A 10 -13.46 -10.27 6.95
CA ASN A 10 -14.21 -9.91 5.75
C ASN A 10 -14.63 -8.46 5.95
N PHE A 11 -14.07 -7.56 5.15
CA PHE A 11 -14.68 -6.27 4.95
C PHE A 11 -15.75 -6.47 3.89
N ASP A 12 -17.01 -6.55 4.32
CA ASP A 12 -18.12 -6.39 3.38
C ASP A 12 -18.05 -4.94 2.89
N GLY A 13 -17.41 -4.73 1.75
CA GLY A 13 -17.24 -3.41 1.16
C GLY A 13 -18.60 -2.81 0.85
N ASN A 14 -18.99 -1.73 1.54
CA ASN A 14 -20.18 -0.97 1.23
C ASN A 14 -19.79 0.21 0.33
N SER A 15 -19.99 0.06 -0.98
CA SER A 15 -19.70 1.09 -1.98
C SER A 15 -20.49 2.38 -1.74
N GLN A 16 -21.73 2.28 -1.25
CA GLN A 16 -22.57 3.42 -0.89
C GLN A 16 -21.91 4.26 0.21
N ASN A 17 -21.45 3.60 1.28
CA ASN A 17 -20.78 4.25 2.40
C ASN A 17 -19.47 4.93 1.96
N PHE A 18 -18.73 4.29 1.05
CA PHE A 18 -17.53 4.89 0.46
C PHE A 18 -17.87 6.16 -0.32
N ILE A 19 -18.90 6.12 -1.18
CA ILE A 19 -19.34 7.29 -1.96
C ILE A 19 -19.78 8.41 -1.02
N GLU A 20 -20.64 8.12 -0.04
CA GLU A 20 -21.13 9.09 0.94
C GLU A 20 -19.98 9.79 1.68
N LYS A 21 -19.00 9.03 2.17
CA LYS A 21 -17.82 9.59 2.85
C LYS A 21 -16.94 10.40 1.91
N MET A 22 -16.75 9.95 0.67
CA MET A 22 -15.93 10.66 -0.32
C MET A 22 -16.60 11.98 -0.73
N THR A 23 -17.92 12.00 -0.89
CA THR A 23 -18.71 13.21 -1.14
C THR A 23 -18.61 14.18 0.04
N ALA A 24 -18.76 13.71 1.29
CA ALA A 24 -18.64 14.54 2.48
C ALA A 24 -17.25 15.21 2.60
N LEU A 25 -16.18 14.44 2.35
CA LEU A 25 -14.80 14.96 2.30
C LEU A 25 -14.61 16.00 1.19
N SER A 26 -15.27 15.82 0.05
CA SER A 26 -15.20 16.76 -1.08
C SER A 26 -15.97 18.06 -0.82
N SER A 27 -16.96 18.07 0.07
CA SER A 27 -17.68 19.28 0.47
C SER A 27 -16.94 20.12 1.52
N ASP A 28 -15.96 19.55 2.23
CA ASP A 28 -15.13 20.23 3.23
C ASP A 28 -13.92 20.97 2.63
N THR A 29 -13.94 21.25 1.32
CA THR A 29 -12.86 21.91 0.56
C THR A 29 -12.46 23.30 1.08
N ASN A 30 -13.23 23.90 1.99
CA ASN A 30 -12.97 25.22 2.58
C ASN A 30 -11.68 25.30 3.43
N ASN A 31 -11.05 24.16 3.75
CA ASN A 31 -9.77 24.08 4.48
C ASN A 31 -8.64 23.41 3.68
N LEU A 32 -8.80 23.20 2.37
CA LEU A 32 -7.70 22.71 1.56
C LEU A 32 -6.69 23.82 1.36
N SER A 33 -5.47 23.61 1.87
CA SER A 33 -4.33 24.46 1.54
C SER A 33 -4.23 24.59 0.02
N GLU A 34 -4.12 25.80 -0.51
CA GLU A 34 -3.83 26.02 -1.94
C GLU A 34 -2.49 25.38 -2.35
N THR A 35 -1.59 25.17 -1.38
CA THR A 35 -0.33 24.45 -1.58
C THR A 35 -0.54 22.94 -1.53
N LYS A 36 -0.28 22.30 -2.67
CA LYS A 36 -0.21 20.85 -2.80
C LYS A 36 1.04 20.33 -2.07
N PRO A 37 0.94 19.33 -1.17
CA PRO A 37 2.10 18.79 -0.47
C PRO A 37 2.92 17.90 -1.40
N ASP A 38 4.24 17.86 -1.19
CA ASP A 38 5.10 16.83 -1.78
C ASP A 38 4.79 15.46 -1.16
N ILE A 39 4.80 14.41 -2.00
CA ILE A 39 4.45 13.05 -1.60
C ILE A 39 5.69 12.16 -1.75
N VAL A 40 6.17 11.62 -0.63
CA VAL A 40 7.27 10.65 -0.59
C VAL A 40 6.71 9.31 -0.15
N VAL A 41 6.96 8.27 -0.94
CA VAL A 41 6.55 6.90 -0.64
C VAL A 41 7.78 6.00 -0.71
N THR A 42 7.98 5.21 0.34
CA THR A 42 9.11 4.29 0.42
C THR A 42 8.60 2.86 0.51
N LEU A 43 8.98 2.04 -0.47
CA LEU A 43 8.89 0.60 -0.35
C LEU A 43 10.11 0.11 0.44
N MET A 44 9.88 -0.50 1.60
CA MET A 44 10.94 -1.11 2.40
C MET A 44 11.03 -2.61 2.08
N GLU A 45 12.08 -2.99 1.36
CA GLU A 45 12.30 -4.37 0.91
C GLU A 45 12.48 -5.33 2.09
N SER A 46 11.71 -6.43 2.10
CA SER A 46 11.78 -7.48 3.11
C SER A 46 11.68 -7.01 4.57
N THR A 47 11.04 -5.85 4.81
CA THR A 47 10.85 -5.27 6.14
C THR A 47 9.52 -5.70 6.76
N LEU A 48 9.58 -6.26 7.96
CA LEU A 48 8.41 -6.61 8.77
C LEU A 48 8.70 -6.37 10.24
N ASN A 49 7.67 -6.04 11.03
CA ASN A 49 7.83 -5.92 12.47
C ASN A 49 7.83 -7.32 13.10
N PRO A 50 8.96 -7.83 13.63
CA PRO A 50 9.02 -9.18 14.17
C PRO A 50 8.14 -9.34 15.42
N HIS A 51 7.83 -8.25 16.15
CA HIS A 51 6.92 -8.28 17.30
C HIS A 51 5.47 -8.65 16.94
N GLN A 52 5.14 -8.77 15.65
CA GLN A 52 3.87 -9.33 15.20
C GLN A 52 3.79 -10.87 15.31
N PHE A 53 4.91 -11.54 15.57
CA PHE A 53 4.97 -12.99 15.75
C PHE A 53 5.08 -13.36 17.23
N ALA A 54 4.38 -14.42 17.63
CA ALA A 54 4.49 -14.98 18.96
C ALA A 54 5.75 -15.84 19.07
N PHE A 55 6.86 -15.24 19.52
CA PHE A 55 8.07 -15.99 19.83
C PHE A 55 8.01 -16.58 21.23
N SER A 56 8.34 -17.86 21.37
CA SER A 56 8.28 -18.57 22.66
C SER A 56 9.63 -18.65 23.39
N GLN A 57 10.75 -18.34 22.72
CA GLN A 57 12.11 -18.60 23.23
C GLN A 57 13.07 -17.42 23.09
N GLN A 58 12.65 -16.32 22.45
CA GLN A 58 13.52 -15.20 22.15
C GLN A 58 12.83 -13.90 22.55
N SER A 59 13.56 -13.04 23.27
CA SER A 59 13.15 -11.66 23.50
C SER A 59 13.82 -10.79 22.45
N ILE A 60 13.02 -10.16 21.60
CA ILE A 60 13.50 -9.21 20.61
C ILE A 60 13.51 -7.83 21.28
N PRO A 61 14.59 -7.04 21.17
CA PRO A 61 14.58 -5.69 21.72
C PRO A 61 13.52 -4.82 21.02
N PRO A 62 13.07 -3.72 21.66
CA PRO A 62 12.25 -2.73 20.97
C PRO A 62 12.96 -2.23 19.70
N LEU A 63 12.20 -2.12 18.61
CA LEU A 63 12.70 -1.66 17.31
C LEU A 63 12.00 -0.35 16.96
N SER A 64 12.66 0.77 17.25
CA SER A 64 12.09 2.12 17.12
C SER A 64 11.53 2.43 15.72
N MET A 65 12.07 1.81 14.68
CA MET A 65 11.57 1.97 13.30
C MET A 65 10.11 1.54 13.10
N PHE A 66 9.56 0.71 13.98
CA PHE A 66 8.17 0.25 13.91
C PHE A 66 7.24 0.97 14.89
N GLU A 67 7.80 1.85 15.73
CA GLU A 67 7.02 2.63 16.69
C GLU A 67 6.58 3.96 16.08
N PRO A 68 5.34 4.42 16.33
CA PRO A 68 4.91 5.75 15.94
C PRO A 68 5.86 6.83 16.48
N GLN A 69 6.22 7.77 15.61
CA GLN A 69 6.98 8.96 15.97
C GLN A 69 6.04 10.14 16.28
N ASN A 70 6.56 11.24 16.80
CA ASN A 70 5.76 12.43 17.18
C ASN A 70 4.92 13.02 16.04
N ASP A 71 5.34 12.81 14.79
CA ASP A 71 4.70 13.27 13.56
C ASP A 71 3.88 12.17 12.85
N THR A 72 3.77 10.96 13.44
CA THR A 72 2.98 9.86 12.87
C THR A 72 1.49 10.14 13.01
N VAL A 73 0.84 10.45 11.90
CA VAL A 73 -0.62 10.69 11.85
C VAL A 73 -1.41 9.38 11.88
N PHE A 74 -0.89 8.31 11.27
CA PHE A 74 -1.56 7.03 11.17
C PHE A 74 -0.57 5.86 11.02
N ALA A 75 -0.80 4.78 11.76
CA ALA A 75 -0.05 3.53 11.63
C ALA A 75 -0.99 2.32 11.80
N SER A 76 -0.87 1.35 10.89
CA SER A 76 -1.69 0.14 10.85
C SER A 76 -0.92 -0.98 10.14
N PRO A 77 -1.17 -2.26 10.47
CA PRO A 77 -0.73 -3.36 9.61
C PRO A 77 -1.22 -3.17 8.17
N LEU A 78 -0.33 -3.42 7.21
CA LEU A 78 -0.62 -3.40 5.77
C LEU A 78 -0.72 -4.84 5.26
N ARG A 79 -1.83 -5.16 4.59
CA ARG A 79 -1.98 -6.46 3.92
C ARG A 79 -1.17 -6.45 2.62
N VAL A 80 -0.28 -7.42 2.46
CA VAL A 80 0.51 -7.62 1.23
C VAL A 80 0.02 -8.85 0.46
N HIS A 81 0.23 -8.86 -0.86
CA HIS A 81 -0.24 -9.91 -1.77
C HIS A 81 0.83 -10.96 -2.10
N THR A 82 1.96 -10.93 -1.40
CA THR A 82 3.11 -11.81 -1.65
C THR A 82 3.80 -12.17 -0.34
N PHE A 83 4.61 -13.23 -0.38
CA PHE A 83 5.41 -13.71 0.74
C PHE A 83 6.81 -14.09 0.24
N ALA A 84 7.84 -13.76 1.03
CA ALA A 84 9.25 -14.09 0.76
C ALA A 84 9.80 -13.63 -0.61
N GLY A 85 9.22 -12.60 -1.22
CA GLY A 85 9.71 -12.01 -2.46
C GLY A 85 8.60 -11.48 -3.36
N ALA A 86 8.90 -11.36 -4.65
CA ALA A 86 8.02 -10.79 -5.68
C ALA A 86 7.54 -9.36 -5.36
N THR A 87 8.49 -8.50 -4.97
CA THR A 87 8.28 -7.10 -4.60
C THR A 87 7.44 -6.32 -5.62
N TRP A 88 7.63 -6.60 -6.91
CA TRP A 88 6.85 -5.99 -8.00
C TRP A 88 5.33 -6.23 -7.84
N LYS A 89 4.88 -7.31 -7.21
CA LYS A 89 3.44 -7.53 -6.96
C LYS A 89 2.84 -6.52 -5.99
N SER A 90 3.60 -6.12 -4.96
CA SER A 90 3.20 -5.09 -4.01
C SER A 90 3.29 -3.69 -4.64
N GLU A 91 4.35 -3.45 -5.42
CA GLU A 91 4.52 -2.20 -6.18
C GLU A 91 3.36 -1.99 -7.17
N PHE A 92 3.02 -3.02 -7.95
CA PHE A 92 1.87 -2.99 -8.86
C PHE A 92 0.58 -2.66 -8.11
N ALA A 93 0.32 -3.32 -6.98
CA ALA A 93 -0.91 -3.09 -6.23
C ALA A 93 -1.02 -1.65 -5.73
N PHE A 94 0.09 -1.08 -5.26
CA PHE A 94 0.16 0.32 -4.85
C PHE A 94 -0.06 1.30 -6.01
N LEU A 95 0.61 1.08 -7.15
CA LEU A 95 0.55 2.01 -8.29
C LEU A 95 -0.76 1.91 -9.08
N ALA A 96 -1.28 0.71 -9.26
CA ALA A 96 -2.50 0.44 -10.04
C ALA A 96 -3.78 0.59 -9.21
N GLY A 97 -3.70 0.51 -7.88
CA GLY A 97 -4.85 0.53 -6.98
C GLY A 97 -5.68 -0.76 -6.97
N VAL A 98 -5.16 -1.85 -7.55
CA VAL A 98 -5.79 -3.17 -7.61
C VAL A 98 -4.78 -4.28 -7.31
N PRO A 99 -5.15 -5.35 -6.62
CA PRO A 99 -4.21 -6.39 -6.24
C PRO A 99 -3.81 -7.26 -7.45
N SER A 100 -2.55 -7.68 -7.50
CA SER A 100 -2.06 -8.56 -8.58
C SER A 100 -2.76 -9.93 -8.62
N THR A 101 -3.32 -10.37 -7.49
CA THR A 101 -4.06 -11.64 -7.36
C THR A 101 -5.35 -11.69 -8.18
N ASP A 102 -5.92 -10.53 -8.55
CA ASP A 102 -7.14 -10.47 -9.37
C ASP A 102 -6.90 -10.95 -10.81
N PHE A 103 -5.63 -11.08 -11.22
CA PHE A 103 -5.24 -11.50 -12.56
C PHE A 103 -4.86 -12.98 -12.65
N GLY A 104 -5.12 -13.78 -11.60
CA GLY A 104 -4.96 -15.23 -11.61
C GLY A 104 -3.56 -15.68 -12.04
N THR A 105 -3.49 -16.50 -13.10
CA THR A 105 -2.22 -17.00 -13.65
C THR A 105 -1.29 -15.90 -14.17
N LEU A 106 -1.83 -14.73 -14.50
CA LEU A 106 -1.07 -13.57 -14.96
C LEU A 106 -0.56 -12.69 -13.82
N ALA A 107 -0.83 -13.03 -12.55
CA ALA A 107 -0.41 -12.25 -11.39
C ALA A 107 1.10 -11.96 -11.34
N SER A 108 1.93 -12.85 -11.88
CA SER A 108 3.39 -12.66 -11.94
C SER A 108 3.83 -11.73 -13.08
N GLY A 109 3.01 -11.59 -14.13
CA GLY A 109 3.32 -10.82 -15.33
C GLY A 109 2.59 -9.48 -15.43
N VAL A 110 1.93 -9.00 -14.37
CA VAL A 110 1.04 -7.81 -14.39
C VAL A 110 1.70 -6.55 -14.97
N PHE A 111 3.01 -6.36 -14.81
CA PHE A 111 3.72 -5.22 -15.41
C PHE A 111 3.82 -5.31 -16.94
N TYR A 112 3.82 -6.51 -17.50
CA TYR A 112 3.88 -6.72 -18.95
C TYR A 112 2.48 -6.89 -19.56
N SER A 113 1.55 -7.50 -18.83
CA SER A 113 0.24 -7.88 -19.35
C SER A 113 -0.91 -6.94 -18.96
N VAL A 114 -0.83 -6.26 -17.82
CA VAL A 114 -1.93 -5.43 -17.29
C VAL A 114 -1.63 -3.95 -17.41
N VAL A 115 -0.42 -3.53 -17.01
CA VAL A 115 -0.03 -2.11 -17.00
C VAL A 115 -0.25 -1.40 -18.34
N PRO A 116 0.02 -2.00 -19.52
CA PRO A 116 -0.26 -1.36 -20.81
C PRO A 116 -1.74 -1.02 -21.06
N HIS A 117 -2.66 -1.65 -20.32
CA HIS A 117 -4.10 -1.46 -20.48
C HIS A 117 -4.73 -0.62 -19.36
N LEU A 118 -3.96 -0.23 -18.34
CA LEU A 118 -4.47 0.59 -17.23
C LEU A 118 -4.85 2.00 -17.72
N GLN A 119 -6.11 2.38 -17.47
CA GLN A 119 -6.62 3.71 -17.81
C GLN A 119 -6.33 4.75 -16.72
N SER A 120 -6.08 4.31 -15.49
CA SER A 120 -5.78 5.15 -14.34
C SER A 120 -4.79 4.42 -13.42
N GLY A 121 -4.19 5.18 -12.52
CA GLY A 121 -3.22 4.73 -11.53
C GLY A 121 -2.65 5.94 -10.79
N LEU A 122 -1.99 5.71 -9.66
CA LEU A 122 -1.52 6.78 -8.78
C LEU A 122 -0.68 7.83 -9.53
N VAL A 123 0.35 7.39 -10.25
CA VAL A 123 1.27 8.29 -10.97
C VAL A 123 0.55 9.06 -12.08
N LYS A 124 -0.37 8.41 -12.81
CA LYS A 124 -1.14 9.08 -13.88
C LYS A 124 -2.05 10.15 -13.29
N ASN A 125 -2.72 9.85 -12.18
CA ASN A 125 -3.62 10.78 -11.49
C ASN A 125 -2.83 11.96 -10.88
N LEU A 126 -1.67 11.72 -10.25
CA LEU A 126 -0.81 12.78 -9.73
C LEU A 126 -0.30 13.71 -10.83
N LYS A 127 0.17 13.15 -11.97
CA LYS A 127 0.59 13.97 -13.12
C LYS A 127 -0.54 14.83 -13.67
N ALA A 128 -1.76 14.27 -13.76
CA ALA A 128 -2.94 15.04 -14.18
C ALA A 128 -3.26 16.21 -13.22
N GLN A 129 -2.83 16.12 -11.96
CA GLN A 129 -2.93 17.19 -10.95
C GLN A 129 -1.70 18.11 -10.93
N GLY A 130 -0.77 17.99 -11.88
CA GLY A 130 0.40 18.88 -12.01
C GLY A 130 1.62 18.47 -11.19
N TYR A 131 1.63 17.27 -10.60
CA TYR A 131 2.81 16.77 -9.88
C TYR A 131 3.93 16.33 -10.83
N PHE A 132 5.17 16.64 -10.43
CA PHE A 132 6.35 16.01 -11.00
C PHE A 132 6.62 14.69 -10.28
N CYS A 133 6.58 13.57 -11.00
CA CYS A 133 6.74 12.24 -10.42
C CYS A 133 8.08 11.63 -10.82
N VAL A 134 8.87 11.23 -9.81
CA VAL A 134 10.15 10.55 -9.95
C VAL A 134 10.07 9.18 -9.30
N ALA A 135 10.62 8.17 -9.96
CA ALA A 135 10.85 6.85 -9.36
C ALA A 135 12.35 6.67 -9.14
N LEU A 136 12.73 6.30 -7.93
CA LEU A 136 14.10 5.98 -7.55
C LEU A 136 14.19 4.49 -7.27
N SER A 137 15.10 3.80 -7.95
CA SER A 137 15.38 2.39 -7.73
C SER A 137 16.88 2.16 -7.76
N PRO A 138 17.44 1.39 -6.81
CA PRO A 138 18.85 0.98 -6.85
C PRO A 138 19.11 -0.09 -7.92
N PHE A 139 18.05 -0.64 -8.54
CA PHE A 139 18.18 -1.53 -9.68
C PHE A 139 18.31 -0.73 -10.98
N THR A 140 19.31 -1.07 -11.78
CA THR A 140 19.43 -0.55 -13.14
C THR A 140 18.23 -0.99 -13.98
N LYS A 141 17.84 -0.16 -14.97
CA LYS A 141 16.89 -0.59 -16.01
C LYS A 141 17.37 -1.93 -16.58
N GLY A 142 16.57 -2.98 -16.40
CA GLY A 142 16.69 -4.22 -17.15
C GLY A 142 16.37 -3.99 -18.62
#